data_AF-A0A8S1JF79-F1
#
_entry.id   AF-A0A8S1JF79-F1
#
_cell.length_a   1.000
_cell.length_b   1.000
_cell.length_c   1.000
_cell.angle_alpha   90.00
_cell.angle_beta   90.00
_cell.angle_gamma   90.00
#
_symmetry.space_group_name_H-M   'P 1'
#
loop_
_entity.id
_entity.type
_entity.pdbx_description
1 polymer ?
#
loop_
_entity_poly.entity_id
_entity_poly.type
_entity_poly.pdbx_seq_one_letter_code
_entity_poly.pdbx_strand_id
1 'polypeptide(L)'
;MQGASAGSKAGAVSNDPDGQAISSSIATSTGGTTVAEAFASSEVQEQSAAEVRRVWIRMREVIPEDASCEDVLLAAGDEVTASVSAIAAVYASTFGTVTVSGTGEGCVDAGASGTATATAFINVIVDVAVEIAFQGDRRAADGAFSSGFVNAVTAMVASAWAEAFISGCASASNGEAFVLAEQNSFARAVASPIITAYAWAEVGQECGEAALADSEVGADIGAGAGGNEAGSVSNTIVEGTGSADAEGNAGADTVEVSPEEAAEPCTGTQSVCCLKSPEEICHCTLATI
;
A
#
# COMPACT_ATOMS: atom_id res chain seq x y z
N MET A 1 -4.57 17.08 -60.71
CA MET A 1 -4.75 17.73 -59.38
C MET A 1 -5.20 16.64 -58.42
N GLN A 2 -4.27 16.05 -57.67
CA GLN A 2 -4.62 15.22 -56.51
C GLN A 2 -4.83 16.19 -55.34
N GLY A 3 -6.01 16.20 -54.73
CA GLY A 3 -6.30 17.10 -53.62
C GLY A 3 -7.48 16.62 -52.80
N ALA A 4 -7.17 16.09 -51.61
CA ALA A 4 -7.99 16.03 -50.40
C ALA A 4 -7.26 15.11 -49.40
N SER A 5 -7.10 15.50 -48.13
CA SER A 5 -6.78 14.52 -47.09
C SER A 5 -7.18 14.97 -45.69
N ALA A 6 -7.79 14.03 -44.95
CA ALA A 6 -8.15 14.10 -43.53
C ALA A 6 -7.98 12.73 -42.85
N GLY A 7 -7.65 12.68 -41.57
CA GLY A 7 -7.53 11.43 -40.81
C GLY A 7 -7.65 11.63 -39.30
N SER A 8 -8.39 10.73 -38.64
CA SER A 8 -8.67 10.78 -37.20
C SER A 8 -8.50 9.40 -36.55
N LYS A 9 -7.79 9.28 -35.43
CA LYS A 9 -7.77 8.05 -34.59
C LYS A 9 -7.87 8.38 -33.11
N ALA A 10 -8.52 7.51 -32.33
CA ALA A 10 -8.63 7.63 -30.89
C ALA A 10 -8.42 6.25 -30.26
N GLY A 11 -7.75 6.22 -29.12
CA GLY A 11 -7.46 4.98 -28.39
C GLY A 11 -7.44 5.26 -26.91
N ALA A 12 -8.07 4.39 -26.13
CA ALA A 12 -8.11 4.49 -24.69
C ALA A 12 -7.84 3.11 -24.10
N VAL A 13 -6.89 3.03 -23.17
CA VAL A 13 -6.52 1.79 -22.50
C VAL A 13 -6.51 2.03 -21.00
N SER A 14 -7.19 1.16 -20.26
CA SER A 14 -7.04 1.05 -18.82
C SER A 14 -6.77 -0.41 -18.49
N ASN A 15 -5.85 -0.67 -17.56
CA ASN A 15 -5.59 -2.01 -17.03
C ASN A 15 -6.49 -2.35 -15.83
N ASP A 16 -7.26 -1.37 -15.32
CA ASP A 16 -7.93 -1.46 -14.03
C ASP A 16 -9.30 -0.72 -14.06
N PRO A 17 -10.35 -1.21 -13.37
CA PRO A 17 -11.63 -0.50 -13.26
C PRO A 17 -11.55 0.88 -12.61
N ASP A 18 -10.60 1.11 -11.70
CA ASP A 18 -10.38 2.40 -11.04
C ASP A 18 -9.50 3.35 -11.87
N GLY A 19 -8.92 2.84 -12.95
CA GLY A 19 -8.33 3.63 -14.02
C GLY A 19 -9.37 4.02 -15.09
N GLN A 20 -9.39 5.28 -15.47
CA GLN A 20 -10.22 5.80 -16.55
C GLN A 20 -9.34 6.31 -17.70
N ALA A 21 -9.75 6.00 -18.93
CA ALA A 21 -9.13 6.52 -20.13
C ALA A 21 -10.23 6.85 -21.14
N ILE A 22 -10.22 8.08 -21.66
CA ILE A 22 -11.10 8.57 -22.71
C ILE A 22 -10.24 9.22 -23.79
N SER A 23 -10.59 9.00 -25.05
CA SER A 23 -9.90 9.63 -26.18
C SER A 23 -10.90 9.88 -27.28
N SER A 24 -10.79 11.06 -27.90
CA SER A 24 -11.58 11.46 -29.05
C SER A 24 -10.71 12.23 -30.03
N SER A 25 -11.03 12.13 -31.31
CA SER A 25 -10.40 12.95 -32.33
C SER A 25 -11.35 13.18 -33.49
N ILE A 26 -11.21 14.34 -34.13
CA ILE A 26 -11.93 14.72 -35.34
C ILE A 26 -10.98 15.38 -36.34
N ALA A 27 -11.15 15.08 -37.63
CA ALA A 27 -10.36 15.64 -38.72
C ALA A 27 -11.21 15.90 -39.98
N THR A 28 -11.12 17.10 -40.54
CA THR A 28 -11.76 17.53 -41.80
C THR A 28 -10.81 18.29 -42.73
N SER A 29 -10.96 18.17 -44.05
CA SER A 29 -10.14 18.88 -45.05
C SER A 29 -10.87 19.10 -46.36
N THR A 30 -10.68 20.28 -46.95
CA THR A 30 -11.16 20.67 -48.29
C THR A 30 -10.01 21.10 -49.21
N GLY A 31 -8.84 21.44 -48.67
CA GLY A 31 -7.69 21.91 -49.44
C GLY A 31 -6.45 21.00 -49.41
N GLY A 32 -6.42 19.92 -48.63
CA GLY A 32 -5.40 18.87 -48.72
C GLY A 32 -4.34 18.80 -47.59
N THR A 33 -4.63 17.98 -46.58
CA THR A 33 -3.85 17.46 -45.41
C THR A 33 -4.55 17.84 -44.13
N THR A 34 -4.86 16.84 -43.31
CA THR A 34 -5.44 16.93 -41.96
C THR A 34 -5.17 15.58 -41.29
N VAL A 35 -4.74 15.58 -40.04
CA VAL A 35 -4.47 14.42 -39.16
C VAL A 35 -4.89 14.86 -37.76
N ALA A 36 -5.55 14.01 -36.98
CA ALA A 36 -5.93 14.24 -35.60
C ALA A 36 -5.83 12.90 -34.85
N GLU A 37 -5.08 12.81 -33.77
CA GLU A 37 -4.97 11.59 -32.98
C GLU A 37 -5.02 11.93 -31.49
N ALA A 38 -5.82 11.24 -30.69
CA ALA A 38 -5.30 10.18 -29.82
C ALA A 38 -5.27 10.67 -28.37
N PHE A 39 -4.71 9.95 -27.40
CA PHE A 39 -4.65 8.53 -27.00
C PHE A 39 -4.51 8.67 -25.48
N ALA A 40 -5.25 7.88 -24.73
CA ALA A 40 -5.22 7.89 -23.28
C ALA A 40 -4.84 6.51 -22.76
N SER A 41 -3.94 6.46 -21.78
CA SER A 41 -3.64 5.26 -21.02
C SER A 41 -3.64 5.56 -19.53
N SER A 42 -4.33 4.73 -18.76
CA SER A 42 -4.24 4.68 -17.31
C SER A 42 -3.70 3.31 -16.90
N GLU A 43 -2.70 3.32 -16.02
CA GLU A 43 -2.20 2.13 -15.35
C GLU A 43 -2.31 2.32 -13.84
N VAL A 44 -3.08 1.46 -13.19
CA VAL A 44 -3.23 1.41 -11.73
C VAL A 44 -2.55 0.13 -11.21
N GLN A 45 -1.80 0.27 -10.12
CA GLN A 45 -1.17 -0.83 -9.42
C GLN A 45 -1.43 -0.72 -7.92
N GLU A 46 -2.01 -1.79 -7.36
CA GLU A 46 -2.29 -1.93 -5.94
C GLU A 46 -1.67 -3.23 -5.41
N GLN A 47 -0.92 -3.12 -4.31
CA GLN A 47 -0.35 -4.27 -3.62
C GLN A 47 -0.55 -4.08 -2.12
N SER A 48 -1.55 -4.76 -1.56
CA SER A 48 -1.77 -4.80 -0.11
C SER A 48 -1.01 -5.96 0.53
N ALA A 49 -0.64 -5.83 1.79
CA ALA A 49 0.10 -6.85 2.53
C ALA A 49 -0.33 -6.90 3.99
N ALA A 50 -0.35 -8.11 4.57
CA ALA A 50 -0.68 -8.32 5.97
C ALA A 50 0.20 -9.40 6.59
N GLU A 51 0.59 -9.20 7.85
CA GLU A 51 1.39 -10.16 8.60
C GLU A 51 0.96 -10.24 10.07
N VAL A 52 0.93 -11.46 10.61
CA VAL A 52 0.75 -11.73 12.04
C VAL A 52 1.93 -12.53 12.54
N ARG A 53 2.61 -12.03 13.58
CA ARG A 53 3.71 -12.72 14.26
C ARG A 53 3.37 -12.96 15.71
N ARG A 54 3.88 -14.07 16.24
CA ARG A 54 3.73 -14.41 17.66
C ARG A 54 5.08 -14.80 18.24
N VAL A 55 5.44 -14.15 19.34
CA VAL A 55 6.54 -14.53 20.22
C VAL A 55 5.94 -15.13 21.48
N TRP A 56 6.46 -16.28 21.89
CA TRP A 56 5.99 -16.97 23.07
C TRP A 56 7.18 -17.51 23.86
N ILE A 57 7.35 -17.05 25.10
CA ILE A 57 8.33 -17.59 26.04
C ILE A 57 7.59 -18.21 27.21
N ARG A 58 7.80 -19.50 27.46
CA ARG A 58 7.31 -20.16 28.67
C ARG A 58 8.45 -20.84 29.40
N MET A 59 8.66 -20.42 30.63
CA MET A 59 9.68 -20.95 31.51
C MET A 59 9.03 -21.49 32.78
N ARG A 60 9.43 -22.70 33.15
CA ARG A 60 9.03 -23.30 34.42
C ARG A 60 10.21 -24.05 34.99
N GLU A 61 10.63 -23.65 36.19
CA GLU A 61 11.67 -24.35 36.93
C GLU A 61 11.09 -24.92 38.22
N VAL A 62 11.55 -26.12 38.59
CA VAL A 62 11.07 -26.82 39.78
C VAL A 62 12.27 -27.10 40.68
N ILE A 63 12.37 -26.33 41.76
CA ILE A 63 13.52 -26.38 42.65
C ILE A 63 13.35 -27.54 43.67
N PRO A 64 14.32 -28.47 43.76
CA PRO A 64 14.32 -29.50 44.80
C PRO A 64 14.62 -28.91 46.18
N GLU A 65 14.20 -29.58 47.26
CA GLU A 65 14.36 -29.09 48.64
C GLU A 65 15.83 -28.82 49.05
N ASP A 66 16.80 -29.42 48.36
CA ASP A 66 18.24 -29.37 48.64
C ASP A 66 19.07 -28.53 47.66
N ALA A 67 18.42 -27.71 46.81
CA ALA A 67 19.12 -26.85 45.86
C ALA A 67 20.03 -25.80 46.54
N SER A 68 21.19 -25.54 45.92
CA SER A 68 22.07 -24.43 46.30
C SER A 68 21.50 -23.08 45.85
N CYS A 69 21.77 -22.01 46.59
CA CYS A 69 21.30 -20.67 46.22
C CYS A 69 21.99 -20.15 44.96
N GLU A 70 21.21 -19.57 44.05
CA GLU A 70 21.69 -18.82 42.88
C GLU A 70 20.72 -17.67 42.56
N ASP A 71 21.25 -16.46 42.35
CA ASP A 71 20.44 -15.26 42.08
C ASP A 71 19.64 -15.38 40.76
N VAL A 72 20.17 -16.11 39.76
CA VAL A 72 19.50 -16.41 38.48
C VAL A 72 19.76 -17.87 38.10
N LEU A 73 18.69 -18.66 37.95
CA LEU A 73 18.75 -20.08 37.59
C LEU A 73 18.61 -20.29 36.09
N LEU A 74 17.68 -19.56 35.45
CA LEU A 74 17.44 -19.58 34.02
C LEU A 74 17.01 -18.20 33.54
N ALA A 75 17.45 -17.83 32.33
CA ALA A 75 16.96 -16.66 31.61
C ALA A 75 16.74 -17.01 30.14
N ALA A 76 15.70 -16.43 29.53
CA ALA A 76 15.45 -16.52 28.10
C ALA A 76 14.98 -15.15 27.59
N GLY A 77 15.36 -14.84 26.35
CA GLY A 77 14.89 -13.66 25.66
C GLY A 77 14.74 -13.92 24.17
N ASP A 78 13.81 -13.21 23.55
CA ASP A 78 13.57 -13.24 22.12
C ASP A 78 13.18 -11.85 21.62
N GLU A 79 13.57 -11.54 20.38
CA GLU A 79 13.30 -10.28 19.72
C GLU A 79 12.86 -10.58 18.28
N VAL A 80 11.73 -9.99 17.87
CA VAL A 80 11.22 -10.12 16.51
C VAL A 80 10.98 -8.75 15.91
N THR A 81 11.42 -8.58 14.66
CA THR A 81 11.00 -7.46 13.81
C THR A 81 10.07 -7.98 12.73
N ALA A 82 8.89 -7.38 12.61
CA ALA A 82 7.92 -7.63 11.55
C ALA A 82 7.77 -6.38 10.69
N SER A 83 7.76 -6.55 9.37
CA SER A 83 7.62 -5.46 8.41
C SER A 83 6.91 -5.95 7.16
N VAL A 84 5.90 -5.22 6.72
CA VAL A 84 5.25 -5.43 5.42
C VAL A 84 5.21 -4.11 4.67
N SER A 85 4.95 -4.17 3.37
CA SER A 85 4.84 -2.99 2.52
C SER A 85 3.59 -3.07 1.67
N ALA A 86 2.86 -1.96 1.60
CA ALA A 86 1.81 -1.75 0.63
C ALA A 86 2.24 -0.71 -0.41
N ILE A 87 1.88 -0.93 -1.66
CA ILE A 87 2.25 -0.08 -2.79
C ILE A 87 0.97 0.33 -3.53
N ALA A 88 0.79 1.63 -3.66
CA ALA A 88 -0.22 2.24 -4.53
C ALA A 88 0.49 3.06 -5.59
N ALA A 89 0.27 2.78 -6.87
CA ALA A 89 0.86 3.53 -7.97
C ALA A 89 -0.13 3.76 -9.11
N VAL A 90 -0.07 4.94 -9.71
CA VAL A 90 -0.88 5.33 -10.85
C VAL A 90 0.00 6.00 -11.89
N TYR A 91 -0.16 5.61 -13.14
CA TYR A 91 0.42 6.25 -14.31
C TYR A 91 -0.69 6.66 -15.28
N ALA A 92 -0.89 7.97 -15.44
CA ALA A 92 -1.83 8.54 -16.38
C ALA A 92 -1.06 9.23 -17.51
N SER A 93 -1.31 8.82 -18.74
CA SER A 93 -0.62 9.34 -19.93
C SER A 93 -1.61 9.65 -21.02
N THR A 94 -1.52 10.85 -21.57
CA THR A 94 -2.26 11.26 -22.75
C THR A 94 -1.32 11.84 -23.80
N PHE A 95 -1.61 11.55 -25.05
CA PHE A 95 -0.86 12.06 -26.20
C PHE A 95 -1.85 12.50 -27.25
N GLY A 96 -1.80 13.76 -27.69
CA GLY A 96 -2.63 14.22 -28.79
C GLY A 96 -1.86 14.99 -29.83
N THR A 97 -2.20 14.78 -31.09
CA THR A 97 -1.64 15.57 -32.19
C THR A 97 -2.70 15.90 -33.22
N VAL A 98 -2.70 17.11 -33.78
CA VAL A 98 -3.50 17.45 -34.95
C VAL A 98 -2.63 18.19 -35.95
N THR A 99 -2.50 17.72 -37.19
CA THR A 99 -1.74 18.42 -38.24
C THR A 99 -2.64 18.67 -39.45
N VAL A 100 -2.72 19.89 -39.97
CA VAL A 100 -3.54 20.23 -41.16
C VAL A 100 -2.66 20.95 -42.18
N SER A 101 -2.82 20.70 -43.47
CA SER A 101 -2.24 21.54 -44.52
C SER A 101 -3.27 21.72 -45.64
N GLY A 102 -3.19 22.82 -46.40
CA GLY A 102 -4.32 23.33 -47.18
C GLY A 102 -5.43 23.93 -46.30
N THR A 103 -6.68 23.83 -46.74
CA THR A 103 -7.85 24.29 -45.99
C THR A 103 -8.46 23.12 -45.20
N GLY A 104 -8.58 23.23 -43.88
CA GLY A 104 -9.10 22.14 -43.02
C GLY A 104 -9.06 22.45 -41.52
N GLU A 105 -9.51 21.49 -40.71
CA GLU A 105 -9.54 21.55 -39.24
C GLU A 105 -9.36 20.15 -38.64
N GLY A 106 -8.72 20.07 -37.47
CA GLY A 106 -8.83 18.89 -36.62
C GLY A 106 -8.80 19.25 -35.13
N CYS A 107 -9.30 18.33 -34.32
CA CYS A 107 -9.36 18.43 -32.87
C CYS A 107 -9.05 17.08 -32.23
N VAL A 108 -8.40 17.11 -31.06
CA VAL A 108 -8.09 15.95 -30.23
C VAL A 108 -8.41 16.27 -28.78
N ASP A 109 -8.99 15.31 -28.09
CA ASP A 109 -9.17 15.35 -26.64
C ASP A 109 -8.81 13.98 -26.09
N ALA A 110 -7.97 13.92 -25.08
CA ALA A 110 -7.71 12.70 -24.34
C ALA A 110 -7.56 12.98 -22.85
N GLY A 111 -8.15 12.10 -22.05
CA GLY A 111 -8.09 12.14 -20.60
C GLY A 111 -7.73 10.76 -20.07
N ALA A 112 -6.76 10.69 -19.18
CA ALA A 112 -6.45 9.51 -18.39
C ALA A 112 -6.44 9.91 -16.92
N SER A 113 -7.04 9.11 -16.06
CA SER A 113 -6.97 9.29 -14.62
C SER A 113 -7.00 7.94 -13.91
N GLY A 114 -6.59 7.93 -12.66
CA GLY A 114 -6.75 6.77 -11.81
C GLY A 114 -6.46 7.11 -10.36
N THR A 115 -6.95 6.25 -9.48
CA THR A 115 -6.64 6.27 -8.05
C THR A 115 -6.25 4.85 -7.65
N ALA A 116 -5.20 4.72 -6.85
CA ALA A 116 -4.74 3.48 -6.25
C ALA A 116 -4.77 3.62 -4.73
N THR A 117 -5.29 2.62 -4.04
CA THR A 117 -5.24 2.53 -2.57
C THR A 117 -4.80 1.14 -2.15
N ALA A 118 -3.76 1.06 -1.31
CA ALA A 118 -3.24 -0.20 -0.81
C ALA A 118 -2.95 -0.13 0.69
N THR A 119 -3.22 -1.21 1.41
CA THR A 119 -3.12 -1.26 2.88
C THR A 119 -2.06 -2.24 3.33
N ALA A 120 -1.26 -1.81 4.30
CA ALA A 120 -0.26 -2.61 5.00
C ALA A 120 -0.70 -2.80 6.47
N PHE A 121 -0.78 -4.05 6.93
CA PHE A 121 -1.22 -4.38 8.29
C PHE A 121 -0.24 -5.31 9.00
N ILE A 122 0.11 -5.00 10.26
CA ILE A 122 0.97 -5.86 11.09
C ILE A 122 0.34 -6.04 12.47
N ASN A 123 0.34 -7.27 12.95
CA ASN A 123 0.03 -7.61 14.33
C ASN A 123 1.16 -8.48 14.92
N VAL A 124 1.77 -8.03 16.01
CA VAL A 124 2.73 -8.82 16.79
C VAL A 124 2.18 -9.08 18.19
N ILE A 125 2.04 -10.36 18.52
CA ILE A 125 1.57 -10.83 19.83
C ILE A 125 2.77 -11.39 20.58
N VAL A 126 3.06 -10.83 21.76
CA VAL A 126 4.11 -11.31 22.66
C VAL A 126 3.45 -11.81 23.94
N ASP A 127 3.79 -13.02 24.34
CA ASP A 127 3.33 -13.60 25.61
C ASP A 127 4.50 -14.30 26.31
N VAL A 128 4.63 -14.01 27.59
CA VAL A 128 5.67 -14.51 28.47
C VAL A 128 5.02 -15.05 29.73
N ALA A 129 5.32 -16.29 30.09
CA ALA A 129 4.87 -16.91 31.33
C ALA A 129 6.03 -17.61 32.03
N VAL A 130 6.29 -17.20 33.27
CA VAL A 130 7.44 -17.64 34.05
C VAL A 130 6.96 -18.11 35.42
N GLU A 131 7.33 -19.34 35.78
CA GLU A 131 6.94 -19.96 37.05
C GLU A 131 8.14 -20.61 37.70
N ILE A 132 8.28 -20.40 39.00
CA ILE A 132 9.19 -21.17 39.84
C ILE A 132 8.38 -21.85 40.95
N ALA A 133 8.51 -23.17 41.04
CA ALA A 133 7.79 -23.99 42.00
C ALA A 133 8.79 -24.76 42.88
N PHE A 134 8.54 -24.81 44.19
CA PHE A 134 9.33 -25.64 45.10
C PHE A 134 8.74 -27.06 45.19
N GLN A 135 9.58 -28.10 45.19
CA GLN A 135 9.15 -29.45 45.54
C GLN A 135 8.91 -29.57 47.05
N GLY A 136 7.93 -30.40 47.47
CA GLY A 136 7.75 -30.81 48.88
C GLY A 136 6.50 -30.28 49.59
N ASP A 137 6.52 -30.36 50.93
CA ASP A 137 5.46 -29.90 51.87
C ASP A 137 5.47 -28.36 52.08
N ARG A 138 6.36 -27.65 51.37
CA ARG A 138 6.35 -26.19 51.26
C ARG A 138 5.09 -25.74 50.54
N ARG A 139 4.50 -24.63 50.97
CA ARG A 139 3.19 -24.23 50.45
C ARG A 139 3.37 -23.80 49.00
N ALA A 140 2.39 -24.09 48.14
CA ALA A 140 2.34 -23.52 46.78
C ALA A 140 2.39 -21.97 46.77
N ALA A 141 2.13 -21.33 47.92
CA ALA A 141 2.28 -19.90 48.15
C ALA A 141 3.74 -19.42 48.24
N ASP A 142 4.71 -20.33 48.34
CA ASP A 142 6.13 -20.00 48.47
C ASP A 142 6.81 -19.85 47.09
N GLY A 143 6.16 -20.27 46.00
CA GLY A 143 6.66 -20.07 44.63
C GLY A 143 6.44 -18.65 44.10
N ALA A 144 7.08 -18.32 42.97
CA ALA A 144 6.87 -17.06 42.27
C ALA A 144 6.35 -17.31 40.85
N PHE A 145 5.51 -16.39 40.39
CA PHE A 145 4.95 -16.41 39.06
C PHE A 145 4.95 -15.00 38.49
N SER A 146 5.38 -14.87 37.25
CA SER A 146 5.32 -13.62 36.49
C SER A 146 4.81 -13.92 35.09
N SER A 147 3.99 -13.01 34.57
CA SER A 147 3.49 -13.09 33.21
C SER A 147 3.44 -11.72 32.56
N GLY A 148 3.87 -11.66 31.31
CA GLY A 148 3.82 -10.47 30.47
C GLY A 148 3.03 -10.75 29.20
N PHE A 149 2.23 -9.78 28.78
CA PHE A 149 1.50 -9.85 27.51
C PHE A 149 1.52 -8.50 26.81
N VAL A 150 1.88 -8.49 25.52
CA VAL A 150 1.78 -7.32 24.65
C VAL A 150 1.12 -7.73 23.33
N ASN A 151 0.18 -6.92 22.86
CA ASN A 151 -0.41 -7.02 21.55
C ASN A 151 -0.21 -5.68 20.83
N ALA A 152 0.76 -5.65 19.93
CA ALA A 152 1.09 -4.46 19.16
C ALA A 152 0.51 -4.59 17.75
N VAL A 153 -0.24 -3.58 17.33
CA VAL A 153 -0.89 -3.54 16.02
C VAL A 153 -0.60 -2.19 15.39
N THR A 154 -0.25 -2.20 14.11
CA THR A 154 -0.11 -0.99 13.31
C THR A 154 -0.60 -1.24 11.90
N ALA A 155 -1.10 -0.19 11.27
CA ALA A 155 -1.54 -0.22 9.89
C ALA A 155 -1.25 1.10 9.22
N MET A 156 -0.92 1.03 7.94
CA MET A 156 -0.70 2.20 7.10
C MET A 156 -1.35 1.99 5.74
N VAL A 157 -1.90 3.07 5.20
CA VAL A 157 -2.51 3.10 3.87
C VAL A 157 -1.62 3.92 2.94
N ALA A 158 -1.32 3.38 1.77
CA ALA A 158 -0.71 4.07 0.66
C ALA A 158 -1.80 4.48 -0.33
N SER A 159 -1.84 5.77 -0.68
CA SER A 159 -2.78 6.30 -1.67
C SER A 159 -2.02 7.08 -2.74
N ALA A 160 -2.35 6.82 -4.00
CA ALA A 160 -1.78 7.52 -5.15
C ALA A 160 -2.89 7.86 -6.14
N TRP A 161 -2.82 9.03 -6.74
CA TRP A 161 -3.72 9.44 -7.82
C TRP A 161 -2.95 10.24 -8.86
N ALA A 162 -3.33 10.08 -10.11
CA ALA A 162 -2.76 10.83 -11.21
C ALA A 162 -3.82 11.11 -12.28
N GLU A 163 -3.76 12.30 -12.85
CA GLU A 163 -4.65 12.77 -13.90
C GLU A 163 -3.82 13.41 -15.01
N ALA A 164 -4.15 13.10 -16.25
CA ALA A 164 -3.56 13.65 -17.45
C ALA A 164 -4.68 14.00 -18.43
N PHE A 165 -4.73 15.24 -18.87
CA PHE A 165 -5.70 15.76 -19.81
C PHE A 165 -4.98 16.52 -20.91
N ILE A 166 -5.39 16.29 -22.15
CA ILE A 166 -4.99 17.11 -23.29
C ILE A 166 -6.22 17.48 -24.10
N SER A 167 -6.22 18.69 -24.61
CA SER A 167 -7.16 19.18 -25.62
C SER A 167 -6.40 19.99 -26.64
N GLY A 168 -6.73 19.86 -27.92
CA GLY A 168 -6.08 20.66 -28.94
C GLY A 168 -6.87 20.71 -30.24
N CYS A 169 -7.01 21.91 -30.80
CA CYS A 169 -7.69 22.14 -32.06
C CYS A 169 -6.86 23.08 -32.94
N ALA A 170 -6.79 22.78 -34.23
CA ALA A 170 -6.08 23.62 -35.19
C ALA A 170 -6.85 23.70 -36.51
N SER A 171 -6.81 24.88 -37.14
CA SER A 171 -7.42 25.10 -38.45
C SER A 171 -6.55 25.97 -39.34
N ALA A 172 -6.63 25.73 -40.65
CA ALA A 172 -5.95 26.53 -41.66
C ALA A 172 -6.91 26.88 -42.80
N SER A 173 -6.83 28.12 -43.28
CA SER A 173 -7.58 28.58 -44.46
C SER A 173 -6.74 28.58 -45.73
N ASN A 174 -5.44 28.91 -45.63
CA ASN A 174 -4.50 28.97 -46.75
C ASN A 174 -3.15 28.26 -46.45
N GLY A 175 -3.17 27.19 -45.63
CA GLY A 175 -2.07 26.22 -45.49
C GLY A 175 -1.30 26.21 -44.16
N GLU A 176 -0.88 24.97 -43.81
CA GLU A 176 -0.20 24.46 -42.60
C GLU A 176 -0.84 24.79 -41.23
N ALA A 177 -0.92 23.78 -40.38
CA ALA A 177 -1.25 23.85 -38.97
C ALA A 177 -0.72 22.56 -38.31
N PHE A 178 -0.28 22.65 -37.06
CA PHE A 178 0.21 21.52 -36.29
C PHE A 178 -0.08 21.78 -34.81
N VAL A 179 -0.53 20.76 -34.10
CA VAL A 179 -0.77 20.78 -32.67
C VAL A 179 -0.26 19.47 -32.09
N LEU A 180 0.47 19.58 -30.99
CA LEU A 180 0.91 18.47 -30.15
C LEU A 180 0.67 18.88 -28.69
N ALA A 181 -0.01 18.01 -27.95
CA ALA A 181 -0.19 18.11 -26.52
C ALA A 181 0.12 16.75 -25.89
N GLU A 182 1.09 16.71 -25.00
CA GLU A 182 1.47 15.51 -24.25
C GLU A 182 1.34 15.82 -22.78
N GLN A 183 0.69 14.93 -22.05
CA GLN A 183 0.62 15.00 -20.60
C GLN A 183 0.91 13.63 -20.01
N ASN A 184 1.88 13.59 -19.10
CA ASN A 184 2.15 12.41 -18.29
C ASN A 184 2.08 12.81 -16.82
N SER A 185 1.36 12.03 -16.03
CA SER A 185 1.24 12.20 -14.59
C SER A 185 1.48 10.85 -13.93
N PHE A 186 2.30 10.85 -12.88
CA PHE A 186 2.67 9.66 -12.14
C PHE A 186 2.57 9.95 -10.65
N ALA A 187 2.02 9.01 -9.91
CA ALA A 187 2.04 9.00 -8.46
C ALA A 187 2.33 7.59 -7.95
N ARG A 188 3.12 7.52 -6.88
CA ARG A 188 3.43 6.28 -6.17
C ARG A 188 3.60 6.55 -4.68
N ALA A 189 2.89 5.80 -3.87
CA ALA A 189 3.01 5.78 -2.42
C ALA A 189 3.42 4.38 -1.96
N VAL A 190 4.33 4.32 -0.97
CA VAL A 190 4.76 3.09 -0.32
C VAL A 190 4.58 3.23 1.18
N ALA A 191 3.60 2.53 1.72
CA ALA A 191 3.35 2.43 3.15
C ALA A 191 4.09 1.22 3.72
N SER A 192 4.95 1.43 4.72
CA SER A 192 5.74 0.36 5.32
C SER A 192 5.72 0.45 6.84
N PRO A 193 4.68 -0.07 7.52
CA PRO A 193 4.69 -0.20 8.96
C PRO A 193 5.77 -1.19 9.42
N ILE A 194 6.30 -0.97 10.62
CA ILE A 194 7.25 -1.87 11.29
C ILE A 194 6.85 -2.01 12.75
N ILE A 195 6.89 -3.24 13.27
CA ILE A 195 6.85 -3.52 14.71
C ILE A 195 8.12 -4.26 15.10
N THR A 196 8.83 -3.76 16.12
CA THR A 196 9.89 -4.50 16.81
C THR A 196 9.38 -4.85 18.20
N ALA A 197 9.32 -6.14 18.51
CA ALA A 197 8.82 -6.61 19.80
C ALA A 197 9.87 -7.48 20.49
N TYR A 198 9.94 -7.35 21.81
CA TYR A 198 10.89 -8.07 22.64
C TYR A 198 10.19 -8.73 23.82
N ALA A 199 10.75 -9.87 24.23
CA ALA A 199 10.30 -10.68 25.35
C ALA A 199 11.51 -11.12 26.16
N TRP A 200 11.44 -10.99 27.47
CA TRP A 200 12.48 -11.46 28.37
C TRP A 200 11.87 -12.07 29.64
N ALA A 201 12.51 -13.10 30.15
CA ALA A 201 12.06 -13.88 31.28
C ALA A 201 13.25 -14.36 32.10
N GLU A 202 13.14 -14.25 33.43
CA GLU A 202 14.11 -14.86 34.36
C GLU A 202 13.45 -15.49 35.58
N VAL A 203 14.10 -16.53 36.11
CA VAL A 203 13.78 -17.14 37.40
C VAL A 203 15.02 -17.16 38.28
N GLY A 204 14.84 -16.91 39.57
CA GLY A 204 15.93 -16.83 40.55
C GLY A 204 15.52 -17.29 41.95
N GLN A 205 16.52 -17.48 42.81
CA GLN A 205 16.34 -17.90 44.21
C GLN A 205 17.31 -17.16 45.14
N GLU A 206 16.79 -16.35 46.08
CA GLU A 206 17.62 -15.72 47.11
C GLU A 206 17.78 -16.65 48.33
N CYS A 207 18.96 -16.65 48.98
CA CYS A 207 19.23 -17.45 50.20
C CYS A 207 18.37 -16.99 51.41
N GLY A 208 17.09 -17.37 51.44
CA GLY A 208 16.17 -17.01 52.52
C GLY A 208 14.69 -17.35 52.32
N GLU A 209 14.34 -18.27 51.40
CA GLU A 209 12.97 -18.71 51.02
C GLU A 209 12.22 -17.85 49.99
N ALA A 210 12.82 -16.78 49.45
CA ALA A 210 12.18 -15.98 48.41
C ALA A 210 12.49 -16.54 47.00
N ALA A 211 11.45 -17.00 46.31
CA ALA A 211 11.47 -17.23 44.87
C ALA A 211 11.33 -15.91 44.11
N LEU A 212 12.06 -15.77 43.00
CA LEU A 212 11.96 -14.64 42.08
C LEU A 212 11.53 -15.15 40.70
N ALA A 213 10.53 -14.48 40.12
CA ALA A 213 10.15 -14.65 38.73
C ALA A 213 9.95 -13.24 38.17
N ASP A 214 10.64 -12.91 37.09
CA ASP A 214 10.49 -11.64 36.40
C ASP A 214 10.22 -11.87 34.92
N SER A 215 9.43 -10.96 34.35
CA SER A 215 9.12 -10.96 32.93
C SER A 215 9.02 -9.53 32.42
N GLU A 216 9.64 -9.29 31.27
CA GLU A 216 9.57 -8.03 30.56
C GLU A 216 9.07 -8.28 29.14
N VAL A 217 8.10 -7.49 28.71
CA VAL A 217 7.57 -7.52 27.35
C VAL A 217 7.42 -6.09 26.87
N GLY A 218 7.75 -5.87 25.60
CA GLY A 218 7.59 -4.56 24.99
C GLY A 218 7.47 -4.65 23.47
N ALA A 219 6.99 -3.57 22.89
CA ALA A 219 6.93 -3.41 21.45
C ALA A 219 7.04 -1.94 21.07
N ASP A 220 7.86 -1.66 20.07
CA ASP A 220 8.01 -0.38 19.43
C ASP A 220 7.37 -0.43 18.04
N ILE A 221 6.52 0.57 17.76
CA ILE A 221 5.85 0.76 16.48
C ILE A 221 6.53 1.92 15.76
N GLY A 222 6.77 1.75 14.46
CA GLY A 222 7.34 2.81 13.65
C GLY A 222 6.98 2.70 12.18
N ALA A 223 7.38 3.73 11.43
CA ALA A 223 7.36 3.74 9.97
C ALA A 223 8.74 3.34 9.43
N GLY A 224 8.76 2.35 8.54
CA GLY A 224 9.93 1.89 7.81
C GLY A 224 10.33 2.80 6.66
N ALA A 225 11.13 2.27 5.73
CA ALA A 225 11.54 2.96 4.51
C ALA A 225 10.39 3.04 3.48
N GLY A 226 9.34 3.79 3.83
CA GLY A 226 8.29 4.21 2.91
C GLY A 226 8.69 5.46 2.11
N GLY A 227 7.88 5.83 1.13
CA GLY A 227 8.13 7.01 0.32
C GLY A 227 6.97 7.40 -0.59
N ASN A 228 6.86 8.70 -0.85
CA ASN A 228 5.84 9.30 -1.71
C ASN A 228 6.54 9.99 -2.87
N GLU A 229 6.19 9.61 -4.09
CA GLU A 229 6.68 10.18 -5.33
C GLU A 229 5.48 10.60 -6.16
N ALA A 230 5.42 11.88 -6.56
CA ALA A 230 4.38 12.37 -7.44
C ALA A 230 4.96 13.43 -8.37
N GLY A 231 4.51 13.42 -9.62
CA GLY A 231 4.97 14.38 -10.61
C GLY A 231 4.11 14.38 -11.86
N SER A 232 4.11 15.52 -12.53
CA SER A 232 3.49 15.68 -13.83
C SER A 232 4.47 16.37 -14.78
N VAL A 233 4.43 15.97 -16.05
CA VAL A 233 5.22 16.54 -17.12
C VAL A 233 4.28 16.84 -18.28
N SER A 234 4.27 18.10 -18.69
CA SER A 234 3.49 18.59 -19.81
C SER A 234 4.40 19.07 -20.93
N ASN A 235 3.95 18.87 -22.17
CA ASN A 235 4.59 19.41 -23.36
C ASN A 235 3.51 19.87 -24.34
N THR A 236 3.54 21.15 -24.69
CA THR A 236 2.60 21.75 -25.65
C THR A 236 3.36 22.48 -26.75
N ILE A 237 3.01 22.16 -27.99
CA ILE A 237 3.56 22.81 -29.18
C ILE A 237 2.39 23.22 -30.07
N VAL A 238 2.30 24.52 -30.33
CA VAL A 238 1.30 25.11 -31.22
C VAL A 238 2.01 25.86 -32.33
N GLU A 239 1.74 25.46 -33.56
CA GLU A 239 2.23 26.16 -34.75
C GLU A 239 1.05 26.54 -35.66
N GLY A 240 1.04 27.79 -36.13
CA GLY A 240 -0.03 28.34 -36.95
C GLY A 240 -1.23 28.82 -36.12
N THR A 241 -2.44 28.64 -36.64
CA THR A 241 -3.70 29.02 -35.98
C THR A 241 -4.34 27.80 -35.29
N GLY A 242 -4.13 27.69 -33.98
CA GLY A 242 -4.71 26.64 -33.14
C GLY A 242 -4.55 26.92 -31.64
N SER A 243 -5.02 25.98 -30.83
CA SER A 243 -4.84 25.93 -29.38
C SER A 243 -4.48 24.51 -28.97
N ALA A 244 -3.66 24.38 -27.93
CA ALA A 244 -3.31 23.11 -27.32
C ALA A 244 -3.09 23.32 -25.82
N ASP A 245 -3.82 22.56 -25.02
CA ASP A 245 -3.74 22.55 -23.57
C ASP A 245 -3.34 21.14 -23.13
N ALA A 246 -2.36 21.06 -22.22
CA ALA A 246 -1.95 19.83 -21.54
C ALA A 246 -1.93 20.13 -20.04
N GLU A 247 -2.82 19.48 -19.31
CA GLU A 247 -3.01 19.69 -17.88
C GLU A 247 -2.94 18.34 -17.18
N GLY A 248 -2.22 18.28 -16.08
CA GLY A 248 -2.20 17.08 -15.27
C GLY A 248 -1.76 17.37 -13.86
N ASN A 249 -2.19 16.50 -12.98
CA ASN A 249 -1.94 16.62 -11.56
C ASN A 249 -1.71 15.22 -10.97
N ALA A 250 -0.96 15.16 -9.89
CA ALA A 250 -0.62 13.90 -9.25
C ALA A 250 -0.41 14.13 -7.75
N GLY A 251 -0.78 13.12 -6.95
CA GLY A 251 -0.55 13.14 -5.53
C GLY A 251 -0.31 11.73 -4.99
N ALA A 252 0.58 11.64 -4.02
CA ALA A 252 0.91 10.41 -3.32
C ALA A 252 0.97 10.72 -1.81
N ASP A 253 0.33 9.88 -1.02
CA ASP A 253 0.28 10.04 0.43
C ASP A 253 0.34 8.68 1.14
N THR A 254 0.84 8.72 2.37
CA THR A 254 0.85 7.57 3.29
C THR A 254 0.30 8.01 4.62
N VAL A 255 -0.73 7.32 5.09
CA VAL A 255 -1.40 7.66 6.35
C VAL A 255 -1.32 6.46 7.29
N GLU A 256 -0.89 6.70 8.52
CA GLU A 256 -1.09 5.75 9.61
C GLU A 256 -2.58 5.75 9.97
N VAL A 257 -3.19 4.58 9.94
CA VAL A 257 -4.62 4.41 10.22
C VAL A 257 -4.79 3.60 11.49
N SER A 258 -5.85 3.88 12.23
CA SER A 258 -6.16 3.05 13.38
C SER A 258 -6.44 1.61 12.93
N PRO A 259 -6.12 0.59 13.75
CA PRO A 259 -6.40 -0.81 13.42
C PRO A 259 -7.87 -1.10 13.10
N GLU A 260 -8.80 -0.30 13.63
CA GLU A 260 -10.24 -0.40 13.37
C GLU A 260 -10.62 0.13 11.97
N GLU A 261 -9.91 1.15 11.47
CA GLU A 261 -10.10 1.74 10.14
C GLU A 261 -9.37 0.97 9.03
N ALA A 262 -8.21 0.37 9.34
CA ALA A 262 -7.49 -0.53 8.42
C ALA A 262 -8.28 -1.80 8.07
N ALA A 263 -9.26 -2.14 8.92
CA ALA A 263 -10.14 -3.29 8.79
C ALA A 263 -11.41 -2.98 7.98
N GLU A 264 -11.38 -2.00 7.05
CA GLU A 264 -12.47 -1.85 6.08
C GLU A 264 -12.78 -3.20 5.44
N PRO A 265 -14.08 -3.56 5.39
CA PRO A 265 -14.53 -4.94 5.37
C PRO A 265 -14.05 -5.62 4.10
N CYS A 266 -13.57 -6.86 4.23
CA CYS A 266 -13.31 -7.75 3.11
C CYS A 266 -14.54 -7.85 2.19
N THR A 267 -14.65 -6.97 1.19
CA THR A 267 -15.64 -7.00 0.11
C THR A 267 -15.04 -7.74 -1.08
N GLY A 268 -14.63 -8.98 -0.81
CA GLY A 268 -14.18 -9.94 -1.80
C GLY A 268 -14.47 -11.31 -1.24
N THR A 269 -15.25 -12.10 -1.97
CA THR A 269 -15.67 -13.45 -1.56
C THR A 269 -14.46 -14.38 -1.56
N GLN A 270 -13.65 -14.35 -0.49
CA GLN A 270 -12.81 -15.41 0.04
C GLN A 270 -12.02 -14.93 1.30
N SER A 271 -12.60 -15.22 2.48
CA SER A 271 -12.01 -15.84 3.70
C SER A 271 -10.75 -15.20 4.34
N VAL A 272 -10.64 -14.88 5.64
CA VAL A 272 -11.17 -15.49 6.89
C VAL A 272 -11.16 -14.46 8.05
N CYS A 273 -12.24 -14.44 8.84
CA CYS A 273 -12.35 -13.76 10.14
C CYS A 273 -11.51 -14.44 11.23
N CYS A 274 -10.91 -13.66 12.14
CA CYS A 274 -10.55 -14.14 13.47
C CYS A 274 -10.87 -13.10 14.54
N LEU A 275 -12.10 -13.14 15.03
CA LEU A 275 -12.35 -12.92 16.45
C LEU A 275 -13.08 -14.15 16.95
N LYS A 276 -12.70 -14.65 18.14
CA LYS A 276 -13.62 -14.64 19.27
C LYS A 276 -12.98 -15.18 20.55
N SER A 277 -13.45 -14.60 21.65
CA SER A 277 -13.86 -15.27 22.90
C SER A 277 -13.75 -16.81 22.94
N PRO A 278 -13.37 -17.40 24.09
CA PRO A 278 -12.59 -18.65 24.16
C PRO A 278 -13.36 -19.99 24.01
N GLU A 279 -14.57 -20.05 23.43
CA GLU A 279 -15.37 -21.30 23.41
C GLU A 279 -15.89 -21.81 22.04
N GLU A 280 -15.45 -21.29 20.89
CA GLU A 280 -15.84 -21.87 19.59
C GLU A 280 -14.62 -22.10 18.67
N ILE A 281 -14.31 -23.38 18.42
CA ILE A 281 -13.33 -23.83 17.43
C ILE A 281 -13.97 -23.68 16.04
N CYS A 282 -13.52 -22.69 15.27
CA CYS A 282 -13.91 -22.57 13.86
C CYS A 282 -13.32 -23.72 13.04
N HIS A 283 -14.19 -24.48 12.39
CA HIS A 283 -13.84 -25.42 11.33
C HIS A 283 -13.84 -24.71 9.97
N CYS A 284 -12.75 -24.85 9.22
CA CYS A 284 -12.64 -24.41 7.84
C CYS A 284 -13.12 -25.52 6.89
N THR A 285 -14.05 -25.19 5.99
CA THR A 285 -14.42 -26.07 4.86
C THR A 285 -14.16 -25.34 3.55
N LEU A 286 -13.39 -25.97 2.66
CA LEU A 286 -13.02 -25.47 1.34
C LEU A 286 -14.02 -25.90 0.25
N ALA A 287 -14.32 -24.94 -0.63
CA ALA A 287 -14.73 -25.03 -2.06
C ALA A 287 -16.04 -25.80 -2.40
N THR A 288 -16.81 -25.46 -3.44
CA THR A 288 -16.47 -24.92 -4.78
C THR A 288 -17.75 -24.31 -5.40
N ILE A 289 -17.59 -23.56 -6.50
CA ILE A 289 -18.63 -23.00 -7.40
C ILE A 289 -19.83 -23.93 -7.59
#